data_AF-A0A355YRN6-F1
#
_entry.id   AF-A0A355YRN6-F1
#
_cell.length_a   1.000
_cell.length_b   1.000
_cell.length_c   1.000
_cell.angle_alpha   90.00
_cell.angle_beta   90.00
_cell.angle_gamma   90.00
#
_symmetry.space_group_name_H-M   'P 1'
#
loop_
_entity.id
_entity.type
_entity.pdbx_description
1 polymer ?
#
loop_
_entity_poly.entity_id
_entity_poly.type
_entity_poly.pdbx_seq_one_letter_code
_entity_poly.pdbx_strand_id
1 'polypeptide(L)'
;YAIARAAMLRGADVTLVSGPVSISAPPFVNVIPVTSAEDMFQAVVSRSDTQDIIIKAAAVADYTPVQTSTEKVKKKEGDLSVPLRRTKDILSYLGEHKKDGQFLCGFSMETEHMLENSREKLRHKHADMIVA
;
A
#
# COMPACT_ATOMS: atom_id res chain seq x y z
N TYR A 1 7.43 8.57 -1.96
CA TYR A 1 8.65 9.20 -2.50
C TYR A 1 9.22 10.27 -1.58
N ALA A 2 8.51 11.36 -1.28
CA ALA A 2 9.02 12.40 -0.37
C ALA A 2 9.38 11.86 1.03
N ILE A 3 8.53 10.99 1.60
CA ILE A 3 8.78 10.33 2.89
C ILE A 3 10.05 9.47 2.84
N ALA A 4 10.18 8.63 1.81
CA ALA A 4 11.38 7.81 1.60
C ALA A 4 12.65 8.66 1.49
N ARG A 5 12.61 9.77 0.75
CA ARG A 5 13.71 10.74 0.66
C ARG A 5 14.04 11.33 2.04
N ALA A 6 13.03 11.76 2.80
CA ALA A 6 13.22 12.37 4.10
C ALA A 6 13.80 11.38 5.13
N ALA A 7 13.36 10.13 5.12
CA ALA A 7 13.91 9.06 5.96
C ALA A 7 15.37 8.77 5.60
N MET A 8 15.67 8.61 4.32
CA MET A 8 17.05 8.40 3.82
C MET A 8 17.97 9.57 4.21
N LEU A 9 17.53 10.82 4.05
CA LEU A 9 18.30 12.00 4.47
C LEU A 9 18.56 12.07 5.98
N ARG A 10 17.76 11.36 6.78
CA ARG A 10 17.94 11.24 8.24
C ARG A 10 18.77 10.00 8.62
N GLY A 11 19.31 9.28 7.65
CA GLY A 11 20.19 8.12 7.87
C GLY A 11 19.47 6.77 7.98
N ALA A 12 18.17 6.69 7.66
CA ALA A 12 17.48 5.40 7.60
C ALA A 12 17.94 4.58 6.39
N ASP A 13 18.04 3.25 6.55
CA ASP A 13 18.06 2.31 5.42
C ASP A 13 16.62 2.13 4.92
N VAL A 14 16.36 2.48 3.67
CA VAL A 14 15.00 2.62 3.15
C VAL A 14 14.75 1.62 2.04
N THR A 15 13.74 0.78 2.26
CA THR A 15 13.08 0.03 1.19
C THR A 15 11.79 0.75 0.74
N LEU A 16 11.70 1.08 -0.54
CA LEU A 16 10.54 1.71 -1.17
C LEU A 16 9.84 0.72 -2.10
N VAL A 17 8.75 0.10 -1.62
CA VAL A 17 7.85 -0.66 -2.48
C VAL A 17 6.96 0.32 -3.25
N SER A 18 7.04 0.32 -4.58
CA SER A 18 6.40 1.34 -5.42
C SER A 18 5.58 0.72 -6.54
N GLY A 19 4.33 1.20 -6.66
CA GLY A 19 3.54 1.03 -7.88
C GLY A 19 4.12 1.83 -9.07
N PRO A 20 3.50 1.74 -10.26
CA PRO A 20 3.91 2.52 -11.43
C PRO A 20 3.71 4.03 -11.18
N VAL A 21 4.78 4.81 -11.32
CA VAL A 21 4.77 6.27 -11.17
C VAL A 21 5.71 6.93 -12.17
N SER A 22 5.49 8.20 -12.48
CA SER A 22 6.34 9.02 -13.35
C SER A 22 7.45 9.79 -12.62
N ILE A 23 7.57 9.59 -11.30
CA ILE A 23 8.48 10.36 -10.44
C ILE A 23 9.77 9.55 -10.22
N SER A 24 10.92 10.21 -10.31
CA SER A 24 12.21 9.56 -10.05
C SER A 24 12.36 9.16 -8.58
N ALA A 25 12.89 7.96 -8.35
CA ALA A 25 13.19 7.50 -7.01
C ALA A 25 14.30 8.36 -6.36
N PRO A 26 14.22 8.60 -5.04
CA PRO A 26 15.33 9.21 -4.32
C PRO A 26 16.58 8.33 -4.43
N PRO A 27 17.79 8.91 -4.46
CA PRO A 27 19.02 8.13 -4.45
C PRO A 27 19.16 7.37 -3.12
N PHE A 28 19.98 6.30 -3.12
CA PHE A 28 20.29 5.52 -1.91
C PHE A 28 19.08 4.88 -1.22
N VAL A 29 18.01 4.62 -1.97
CA VAL A 29 16.83 3.89 -1.53
C VAL A 29 16.73 2.59 -2.32
N ASN A 30 16.47 1.47 -1.65
CA ASN A 30 16.21 0.19 -2.31
C ASN A 30 14.77 0.17 -2.86
N VAL A 31 14.61 0.28 -4.17
CA VAL A 31 13.28 0.35 -4.81
C VAL A 31 12.81 -1.03 -5.25
N ILE A 32 11.62 -1.42 -4.81
CA ILE A 32 10.95 -2.66 -5.20
C ILE A 32 9.73 -2.30 -6.07
N PRO A 33 9.81 -2.43 -7.40
CA PRO A 33 8.69 -2.12 -8.27
C PRO A 33 7.62 -3.21 -8.19
N VAL A 34 6.35 -2.80 -8.15
CA VAL A 34 5.18 -3.68 -8.15
C VAL A 34 4.13 -3.13 -9.11
N THR A 35 3.26 -3.99 -9.65
CA THR A 35 2.20 -3.55 -10.58
C THR A 35 0.82 -3.74 -9.99
N SER A 36 0.58 -4.85 -9.31
CA SER A 36 -0.73 -5.21 -8.76
C SER A 36 -0.81 -5.03 -7.24
N ALA A 37 -2.05 -5.01 -6.71
CA ALA A 37 -2.29 -5.04 -5.27
C ALA A 37 -1.74 -6.33 -4.62
N GLU A 38 -1.77 -7.45 -5.34
CA GLU A 38 -1.20 -8.72 -4.86
C GLU A 38 0.33 -8.66 -4.83
N ASP A 39 0.97 -8.12 -5.88
CA ASP A 39 2.43 -7.90 -5.90
C ASP A 39 2.85 -7.04 -4.71
N MET A 40 2.09 -5.96 -4.44
CA MET A 40 2.36 -5.08 -3.32
C MET A 40 2.16 -5.79 -1.97
N PHE A 41 1.12 -6.61 -1.84
CA PHE A 41 0.91 -7.42 -0.63
C PHE A 41 2.13 -8.33 -0.40
N GLN A 42 2.53 -9.11 -1.40
CA GLN A 42 3.65 -10.05 -1.28
C GLN A 42 4.97 -9.33 -1.00
N ALA A 43 5.26 -8.24 -1.71
CA ALA A 43 6.49 -7.49 -1.56
C ALA A 43 6.63 -6.87 -0.15
N VAL A 44 5.52 -6.38 0.41
CA VAL A 44 5.50 -5.78 1.75
C VAL A 44 5.58 -6.85 2.83
N VAL A 45 4.75 -7.89 2.76
CA VAL A 45 4.68 -8.93 3.78
C VAL A 45 5.98 -9.72 3.88
N SER A 46 6.59 -10.08 2.75
CA SER A 46 7.88 -10.80 2.74
C SER A 46 9.05 -10.02 3.37
N ARG A 47 8.89 -8.71 3.60
CA ARG A 47 9.93 -7.85 4.17
C ARG A 47 9.57 -7.33 5.55
N SER A 48 8.30 -7.33 5.93
CA SER A 48 7.79 -6.64 7.12
C SER A 48 8.52 -7.06 8.38
N ASP A 49 8.87 -8.34 8.54
CA ASP A 49 9.54 -8.86 9.74
C ASP A 49 10.91 -8.23 10.03
N THR A 50 11.55 -7.63 9.03
CA THR A 50 12.90 -7.03 9.15
C THR A 50 12.89 -5.51 9.22
N GLN A 51 11.71 -4.87 9.18
CA GLN A 51 11.59 -3.41 9.16
C GLN A 51 11.22 -2.87 10.53
N ASP A 52 11.93 -1.85 11.02
CA ASP A 52 11.55 -1.19 12.28
C ASP A 52 10.34 -0.26 12.11
N ILE A 53 10.19 0.35 10.93
CA ILE A 53 9.14 1.33 10.64
C ILE A 53 8.52 1.00 9.28
N ILE A 54 7.19 0.89 9.24
CA ILE A 54 6.43 0.65 8.01
C ILE A 54 5.44 1.79 7.79
N ILE A 55 5.59 2.51 6.67
CA ILE A 55 4.73 3.64 6.30
C ILE A 55 3.93 3.30 5.03
N LYS A 56 2.64 3.03 5.20
CA LYS A 56 1.69 2.66 4.14
C LYS A 56 1.08 3.88 3.45
N ALA A 57 1.90 4.53 2.63
CA ALA A 57 1.50 5.71 1.85
C ALA A 57 0.94 5.40 0.44
N ALA A 58 1.01 4.14 -0.02
CA ALA A 58 0.51 3.77 -1.34
C ALA A 58 -1.02 3.71 -1.37
N ALA A 59 -1.63 4.29 -2.41
CA ALA A 59 -3.05 4.12 -2.70
C ALA A 59 -3.29 2.76 -3.37
N VAL A 60 -3.48 1.72 -2.55
CA VAL A 60 -3.72 0.36 -3.02
C VAL A 60 -5.18 0.20 -3.41
N ALA A 61 -5.44 -0.41 -4.56
CA ALA A 61 -6.81 -0.66 -4.98
C ALA A 61 -7.52 -1.66 -4.05
N ASP A 62 -8.74 -1.33 -3.61
CA ASP A 62 -9.58 -2.19 -2.76
C ASP A 62 -10.15 -3.40 -3.50
N TYR A 63 -10.17 -3.33 -4.83
CA TYR A 63 -10.77 -4.33 -5.72
C TYR A 63 -9.87 -4.64 -6.91
N THR A 64 -9.97 -5.87 -7.42
CA THR A 64 -9.25 -6.36 -8.61
C THR A 64 -10.18 -7.20 -9.49
N PRO A 65 -9.99 -7.25 -10.83
CA PRO A 65 -10.78 -8.10 -11.69
C PRO A 65 -10.76 -9.56 -11.24
N VAL A 66 -11.93 -10.22 -11.28
CA VAL A 66 -12.04 -11.66 -11.02
C VAL A 66 -11.35 -12.46 -12.12
N GLN A 67 -11.43 -11.98 -13.36
CA GLN A 67 -10.78 -12.58 -14.53
C GLN A 67 -9.89 -11.54 -15.20
N THR A 68 -8.67 -11.95 -15.52
CA THR A 68 -7.71 -11.17 -16.32
C THR A 68 -7.45 -11.91 -17.61
N SER A 69 -7.21 -11.17 -18.70
CA SER A 69 -6.83 -11.74 -20.00
C SER A 69 -5.39 -11.37 -20.32
N THR A 70 -4.65 -12.32 -20.89
CA THR A 70 -3.30 -12.10 -21.42
C THR A 70 -3.31 -11.37 -22.76
N GLU A 71 -4.47 -11.30 -23.42
CA GLU A 71 -4.64 -10.67 -24.72
C GLU A 71 -5.60 -9.47 -24.63
N LYS A 72 -5.48 -8.56 -25.59
CA LYS A 72 -6.41 -7.45 -25.73
C LYS A 72 -7.81 -8.00 -25.99
N VAL A 73 -8.72 -7.76 -25.05
CA VAL A 73 -10.14 -8.09 -25.23
C VAL A 73 -10.67 -7.28 -26.43
N LYS A 74 -11.13 -8.00 -27.46
CA LYS A 74 -11.72 -7.37 -28.65
C LYS A 74 -13.03 -6.69 -28.28
N LYS A 75 -13.32 -5.57 -28.96
CA LYS A 75 -14.60 -4.89 -28.84
C LYS A 75 -15.72 -5.87 -29.21
N LYS A 76 -16.75 -5.94 -28.38
CA LYS A 76 -17.99 -6.68 -28.64
C LYS A 76 -19.15 -5.66 -28.71
N GLU A 77 -20.23 -6.01 -29.40
CA GLU A 77 -21.47 -5.23 -29.33
C GLU A 77 -22.15 -5.46 -27.97
N GLY A 78 -22.78 -4.41 -27.43
CA GLY A 78 -23.42 -4.40 -26.11
C GLY A 78 -22.54 -3.84 -24.99
N ASP A 79 -23.08 -3.88 -23.77
CA ASP A 79 -22.44 -3.34 -22.57
C ASP A 79 -21.32 -4.25 -22.05
N LEU A 80 -20.29 -3.64 -21.48
CA LEU A 80 -19.16 -4.33 -20.84
C LEU A 80 -19.37 -4.35 -19.32
N SER A 81 -19.27 -5.53 -18.73
CA SER A 81 -19.18 -5.71 -17.28
C SER A 81 -17.84 -6.33 -16.90
N VAL A 82 -17.24 -5.82 -15.82
CA VAL A 82 -15.99 -6.36 -15.26
C VAL A 82 -16.28 -6.78 -13.82
N PRO A 83 -16.44 -8.09 -13.54
CA PRO A 83 -16.64 -8.56 -12.18
C PRO A 83 -15.36 -8.32 -11.36
N LEU A 84 -15.53 -7.74 -10.17
CA LEU A 84 -14.44 -7.42 -9.24
C LEU A 84 -14.54 -8.23 -7.96
N ARG A 85 -13.39 -8.55 -7.38
CA ARG A 85 -13.27 -9.12 -6.02
C ARG A 85 -12.40 -8.22 -5.15
N ARG A 86 -12.61 -8.29 -3.83
CA ARG A 86 -11.80 -7.53 -2.86
C ARG A 86 -10.35 -7.98 -2.89
N THR A 87 -9.43 -7.04 -2.72
CA THR A 87 -8.01 -7.31 -2.49
C THR A 87 -7.74 -7.60 -1.02
N LYS A 88 -6.53 -8.05 -0.71
CA LYS A 88 -6.09 -8.25 0.67
C LYS A 88 -5.77 -6.89 1.28
N ASP A 89 -6.29 -6.64 2.48
CA ASP A 89 -5.96 -5.43 3.23
C ASP A 89 -4.57 -5.55 3.85
N ILE A 90 -3.58 -4.91 3.21
CA ILE A 90 -2.19 -4.99 3.65
C ILE A 90 -1.98 -4.30 5.00
N LEU A 91 -2.68 -3.21 5.29
CA LEU A 91 -2.49 -2.47 6.54
C LEU A 91 -3.06 -3.27 7.73
N SER A 92 -4.22 -3.91 7.55
CA SER A 92 -4.79 -4.83 8.55
C SER A 92 -3.87 -6.01 8.81
N TYR A 93 -3.37 -6.66 7.74
CA TYR A 93 -2.44 -7.78 7.88
C TYR A 93 -1.20 -7.39 8.66
N LEU A 94 -0.58 -6.25 8.32
CA LEU A 94 0.59 -5.75 9.04
C LEU A 94 0.30 -5.45 10.50
N GLY A 95 -0.86 -4.86 10.81
CA GLY A 95 -1.27 -4.59 12.18
C GLY A 95 -1.45 -5.84 13.02
N GLU A 96 -2.07 -6.89 12.44
CA GLU A 96 -2.28 -8.20 13.07
C GLU A 96 -0.98 -8.99 13.28
N HIS A 97 0.03 -8.76 12.42
CA HIS A 97 1.30 -9.50 12.43
C HIS A 97 2.49 -8.65 12.91
N LYS A 98 2.21 -7.45 13.45
CA LYS A 98 3.20 -6.48 13.90
C LYS A 98 4.08 -7.08 15.00
N LYS A 99 5.40 -6.97 14.87
CA LYS A 99 6.38 -7.38 15.89
C LYS A 99 6.54 -6.30 16.95
N ASP A 100 6.94 -6.72 18.15
CA ASP A 100 7.29 -5.79 19.22
C ASP A 100 8.42 -4.84 18.76
N GLY A 101 8.24 -3.55 19.04
CA GLY A 101 9.19 -2.51 18.63
C GLY A 101 8.94 -1.96 17.21
N GLN A 102 8.08 -2.56 16.40
CA GLN A 102 7.73 -2.01 15.09
C GLN A 102 6.77 -0.83 15.19
N PHE A 103 6.97 0.17 14.33
CA PHE A 103 6.06 1.29 14.15
C PHE A 103 5.30 1.19 12.82
N LEU A 104 3.97 1.16 12.89
CA LEU A 104 3.09 1.07 11.72
C LEU A 104 2.31 2.37 11.51
N CYS A 105 2.55 3.02 10.38
CA CYS A 105 1.84 4.22 9.95
C CYS A 105 1.01 3.95 8.71
N GLY A 106 -0.30 4.25 8.77
CA GLY A 106 -1.20 4.25 7.62
C GLY A 106 -1.53 5.66 7.13
N PHE A 107 -2.10 5.74 5.93
CA PHE A 107 -2.69 6.96 5.38
C PHE A 107 -4.21 6.78 5.25
N SER A 108 -4.93 7.87 5.45
CA SER A 108 -6.37 7.95 5.31
C SER A 108 -6.70 9.17 4.47
N MET A 109 -7.47 8.99 3.40
CA MET A 109 -8.00 10.08 2.61
C MET A 109 -9.51 9.90 2.60
N GLU A 110 -10.19 10.74 3.37
CA GLU A 110 -11.64 10.66 3.58
C GLU A 110 -12.27 11.96 3.10
N THR A 111 -13.39 11.86 2.40
CA THR A 111 -14.12 13.04 1.90
C THR A 111 -15.08 13.62 2.94
N GLU A 112 -15.51 12.80 3.89
CA GLU A 112 -16.45 13.15 4.96
C GLU A 112 -15.99 12.50 6.27
N HIS A 113 -16.34 13.10 7.42
CA HIS A 113 -16.06 12.54 8.75
C HIS A 113 -14.59 12.12 9.00
N MET A 114 -13.64 12.82 8.36
CA MET A 114 -12.22 12.46 8.28
C MET A 114 -11.59 12.07 9.61
N LEU A 115 -11.78 12.86 10.68
CA LEU A 115 -11.18 12.58 11.99
C LEU A 115 -11.78 11.34 12.66
N GLU A 116 -13.08 11.11 12.52
CA GLU A 116 -13.77 9.96 13.09
C GLU A 116 -13.34 8.69 12.37
N ASN A 117 -13.48 8.66 11.04
CA ASN A 117 -13.07 7.53 10.20
C ASN A 117 -11.59 7.17 10.39
N SER A 118 -10.72 8.19 10.53
CA SER A 118 -9.29 7.96 10.73
C SER A 118 -8.96 7.38 12.11
N ARG A 119 -9.70 7.77 13.16
CA ARG A 119 -9.58 7.17 14.50
C ARG A 119 -10.05 5.72 14.51
N GLU A 120 -11.16 5.43 13.84
CA GLU A 120 -11.65 4.06 13.68
C GLU A 120 -10.64 3.21 12.90
N LYS A 121 -10.10 3.73 11.79
CA LYS A 121 -9.07 3.07 10.99
C LYS A 121 -7.82 2.77 11.82
N LEU A 122 -7.35 3.74 12.63
CA LEU A 122 -6.21 3.53 13.53
C LEU A 122 -6.43 2.32 14.46
N ARG A 123 -7.59 2.26 15.11
CA ARG A 123 -7.95 1.16 16.02
C ARG A 123 -8.11 -0.17 15.29
N HIS A 124 -8.89 -0.19 14.22
CA HIS A 124 -9.24 -1.42 13.48
C HIS A 124 -8.05 -2.03 12.76
N LYS A 125 -7.06 -1.22 12.39
CA LYS A 125 -5.86 -1.66 11.69
C LYS A 125 -4.67 -1.88 12.60
N HIS A 126 -4.83 -1.74 13.92
CA HIS A 126 -3.75 -1.89 14.90
C HIS A 126 -2.51 -1.02 14.56
N ALA A 127 -2.74 0.14 13.94
CA ALA A 127 -1.71 1.07 13.52
C ALA A 127 -1.34 1.99 14.69
N ASP A 128 -0.08 2.45 14.71
CA ASP A 128 0.41 3.39 15.72
C ASP A 128 0.11 4.84 15.30
N MET A 129 -0.04 5.08 14.00
CA MET A 129 -0.34 6.39 13.45
C MET A 129 -1.17 6.29 12.17
N ILE A 130 -2.11 7.22 12.00
CA ILE A 130 -2.79 7.48 10.74
C ILE A 130 -2.52 8.93 10.35
N VAL A 131 -1.99 9.14 9.15
CA VAL A 131 -1.96 10.45 8.51
C VAL A 131 -3.30 10.64 7.81
N ALA A 132 -4.08 11.62 8.26
CA ALA A 132 -5.42 11.94 7.77
C ALA A 132 -5.44 13.31 7.06
#